data_AF-A0A376F4P0-F1
#
_entry.id   AF-A0A376F4P0-F1
#
_cell.length_a   1.000
_cell.length_b   1.000
_cell.length_c   1.000
_cell.angle_alpha   90.00
_cell.angle_beta   90.00
_cell.angle_gamma   90.00
#
_symmetry.space_group_name_H-M   'P 1'
#
loop_
_entity.id
_entity.type
_entity.pdbx_description
1 polymer ?
#
loop_
_entity_poly.entity_id
_entity_poly.type
_entity_poly.pdbx_seq_one_letter_code
_entity_poly.pdbx_strand_id
1 'polypeptide(L)' 'MNDKKELLHLRDIGFRVGENIILQHVGFSLSPGEFKLITGPLRLR' A
#
# COMPACT_ATOMS: atom_id res chain seq x y z
N MET A 1 -8.02 -20.05 18.83
CA MET A 1 -8.34 -18.88 17.99
C MET A 1 -7.11 -18.01 17.99
N ASN A 2 -6.39 -17.93 16.87
CA ASN A 2 -5.21 -17.09 16.73
C ASN A 2 -5.66 -15.90 15.87
N ASP A 3 -6.29 -14.92 16.49
CA ASP A 3 -6.70 -13.67 15.84
C ASP A 3 -5.43 -12.91 15.49
N LYS A 4 -4.74 -13.33 14.42
CA LYS A 4 -3.68 -12.55 13.78
C LYS A 4 -4.37 -11.36 13.10
N LYS A 5 -4.78 -10.41 13.92
CA LYS A 5 -5.29 -9.12 13.46
C LYS A 5 -4.17 -8.47 12.67
N GLU A 6 -4.43 -8.19 11.40
CA GLU A 6 -3.48 -7.49 10.55
C GLU A 6 -3.06 -6.18 11.22
N LEU A 7 -1.76 -5.91 11.26
CA LEU A 7 -1.21 -4.66 11.79
C LEU A 7 -1.60 -3.49 10.90
N LEU A 8 -1.73 -3.74 9.60
CA LEU A 8 -2.17 -2.77 8.62
C LEU A 8 -3.03 -3.47 7.56
N HIS A 9 -4.10 -2.83 7.13
CA HIS A 9 -4.89 -3.27 5.99
C HIS A 9 -5.34 -2.04 5.20
N LEU A 10 -4.67 -1.81 4.08
CA LEU A 10 -5.04 -0.79 3.11
C LEU A 10 -5.90 -1.42 2.01
N ARG A 11 -7.06 -0.82 1.78
CA ARG A 11 -7.98 -1.22 0.71
C ARG A 11 -8.33 0.00 -0.11
N ASP A 12 -8.27 -0.18 -1.41
CA ASP A 12 -8.73 0.81 -2.39
C ASP A 12 -8.12 2.22 -2.20
N ILE A 13 -6.80 2.27 -2.04
CA ILE A 13 -6.08 3.54 -1.83
C ILE A 13 -5.75 4.19 -3.18
N GLY A 14 -6.18 5.44 -3.34
CA GLY A 14 -5.85 6.31 -4.46
C GLY A 14 -5.13 7.59 -4.02
N PHE A 15 -4.26 8.11 -4.87
CA PHE A 15 -3.58 9.39 -4.66
C PHE A 15 -3.32 10.10 -5.99
N ARG A 16 -3.56 11.41 -6.05
CA ARG A 16 -3.38 12.24 -7.26
C ARG A 16 -2.76 13.59 -6.92
N VAL A 17 -1.99 14.15 -7.84
CA VAL A 17 -1.45 15.51 -7.78
C VAL A 17 -1.77 16.23 -9.09
N GLY A 18 -2.66 17.22 -9.01
CA GLY A 18 -3.32 17.79 -10.18
C GLY A 18 -4.11 16.72 -10.95
N GLU A 19 -3.93 16.69 -12.27
CA GLU A 19 -4.54 15.68 -13.16
C GLU A 19 -3.80 14.34 -13.19
N ASN A 20 -2.67 14.23 -12.47
CA ASN A 20 -1.87 13.01 -12.50
C ASN A 20 -2.27 12.06 -11.36
N ILE A 21 -2.73 10.88 -11.73
CA ILE A 21 -2.94 9.76 -10.80
C ILE A 21 -1.58 9.14 -10.47
N ILE A 22 -1.24 9.10 -9.18
CA ILE A 22 0.01 8.55 -8.65
C ILE A 22 -0.23 7.14 -8.09
N LEU A 23 -1.29 6.94 -7.30
CA LEU A 23 -1.74 5.64 -6.83
C LEU A 23 -3.18 5.41 -7.30
N GLN A 24 -3.47 4.21 -7.80
CA GLN A 24 -4.79 3.84 -8.31
C GLN A 24 -5.19 2.47 -7.76
N HIS A 25 -6.24 2.45 -6.92
CA HIS A 25 -6.81 1.23 -6.30
C HIS A 25 -5.74 0.33 -5.65
N VAL A 26 -4.79 0.91 -4.91
CA VAL A 26 -3.72 0.16 -4.23
C VAL A 26 -4.28 -0.52 -2.99
N GLY A 27 -4.00 -1.80 -2.84
CA GLY A 27 -4.33 -2.57 -1.64
C GLY A 27 -3.15 -3.42 -1.18
N PHE A 28 -2.92 -3.46 0.14
CA PHE A 28 -2.02 -4.40 0.78
C PHE A 28 -2.31 -4.49 2.28
N SER A 29 -1.88 -5.58 2.90
CA SER A 29 -1.92 -5.74 4.35
C SER A 29 -0.54 -6.07 4.92
N LEU A 30 -0.40 -5.97 6.24
CA LEU A 30 0.80 -6.35 6.97
C LEU A 30 0.40 -7.18 8.18
N SER A 31 0.90 -8.41 8.25
CA SER A 31 0.68 -9.29 9.39
C SER A 31 1.76 -9.12 10.47
N PRO A 32 1.48 -9.46 11.74
CA PRO A 32 2.52 -9.53 12.77
C PRO A 32 3.68 -10.45 12.37
N GLY A 33 4.91 -9.93 12.41
CA GLY A 33 6.13 -10.66 12.04
C GLY A 33 6.43 -10.67 10.54
N GLU A 34 5.58 -10.07 9.71
CA GLU A 34 5.82 -9.92 8.27
C GLU A 34 6.66 -8.67 7.98
N PHE A 35 7.58 -8.79 7.03
CA PHE A 35 8.32 -7.66 6.46
C PHE A 35 7.93 -7.49 4.99
N LYS A 36 7.56 -6.27 4.60
CA LYS A 36 7.30 -5.90 3.20
C LYS A 36 8.15 -4.71 2.82
N LEU A 37 8.80 -4.80 1.65
CA LEU A 37 9.57 -3.72 1.06
C LEU A 37 8.76 -3.10 -0.08
N ILE A 38 8.53 -1.79 -0.03
CA ILE A 38 7.93 -1.04 -1.13
C ILE A 38 9.08 -0.50 -1.99
N THR A 39 9.13 -0.90 -3.26
CA THR A 39 10.11 -0.42 -4.23
C THR A 39 9.42 -0.04 -5.54
N GLY A 40 10.13 0.70 -6.38
CA GLY A 40 9.65 1.05 -7.71
C GLY A 40 10.64 1.96 -8.43
N PRO A 41 10.46 2.14 -9.76
CA PRO A 41 11.27 3.09 -10.51
C PRO A 41 11.03 4.52 -10.01
N LEU A 42 12.07 5.35 -10.08
CA LEU A 42 11.91 6.78 -9.85
C LEU A 42 11.04 7.35 -10.97
N ARG A 43 9.95 8.01 -10.60
CA ARG A 43 9.11 8.74 -11.56
C ARG A 43 9.80 10.09 -11.84
N LEU A 44 10.65 10.14 -12.86
CA LEU A 44 11.17 11.40 -13.40
C LEU A 44 10.04 12.07 -14.18
N ARG A 45 9.61 13.26 -13.73
CA ARG A 45 8.78 14.17 -14.50
C ARG A 45 9.66 15.17 -15.22
#